data_AF-A0A1G2H8Y1-F1
#
_entry.id   AF-A0A1G2H8Y1-F1
#
_cell.length_a   1.000
_cell.length_b   1.000
_cell.length_c   1.000
_cell.angle_alpha   90.00
_cell.angle_beta   90.00
_cell.angle_gamma   90.00
#
_symmetry.space_group_name_H-M   'P 1'
#
loop_
_entity.id
_entity.type
_entity.pdbx_description
1 polymer ?
#
loop_
_entity_poly.entity_id
_entity_poly.type
_entity_poly.pdbx_seq_one_letter_code
_entity_poly.pdbx_strand_id
1 'polypeptide(L)'
;MRNQSLRFATFLALTTALISGTSNFLTKIAVMALKDPVLYTTLKNSIVALLLIGIVILARRAGEIRWLSGAQWTRLVLIGAIGGSIPFALYFTGLAQTTAINAGLIHKTLFVWVMILAIPFLKERVSAWQLVGIAMIFAANFFIGGFKGFRFNAG
;
A
#
# COMPACT_ATOMS: atom_id res chain seq x y z
N MET A 1 -18.00 4.72 -27.97
CA MET A 1 -17.87 3.79 -26.83
C MET A 1 -16.62 4.06 -25.96
N ARG A 2 -15.45 4.42 -26.52
CA ARG A 2 -14.21 4.71 -25.74
C ARG A 2 -14.26 5.91 -24.78
N ASN A 3 -15.12 6.92 -25.04
CA ASN A 3 -15.22 8.10 -24.17
C ASN A 3 -16.04 7.90 -22.89
N GLN A 4 -17.02 6.98 -22.88
CA GLN A 4 -17.79 6.72 -21.66
C GLN A 4 -16.99 5.90 -20.65
N SER A 5 -16.18 4.94 -21.12
CA SER A 5 -15.27 4.19 -20.24
C SER A 5 -14.20 5.08 -19.62
N LEU A 6 -13.65 6.04 -20.38
CA LEU A 6 -12.69 7.02 -19.86
C LEU A 6 -13.32 7.92 -18.78
N ARG A 7 -14.52 8.47 -19.01
CA ARG A 7 -15.22 9.30 -18.02
C ARG A 7 -15.52 8.53 -16.73
N PHE A 8 -15.99 7.31 -16.84
CA PHE A 8 -16.28 6.46 -15.68
C PHE A 8 -15.00 6.10 -14.92
N ALA A 9 -13.92 5.73 -15.62
CA ALA A 9 -12.62 5.46 -15.00
C ALA A 9 -12.06 6.70 -14.29
N THR A 10 -12.15 7.88 -14.91
CA THR A 10 -11.73 9.14 -14.29
C THR A 10 -12.57 9.44 -13.04
N PHE A 11 -13.88 9.23 -13.09
CA PHE A 11 -14.77 9.42 -11.93
C PHE A 11 -14.40 8.49 -10.76
N LEU A 12 -14.18 7.21 -11.03
CA LEU A 12 -13.72 6.26 -10.03
C LEU A 12 -12.36 6.68 -9.44
N ALA A 13 -11.40 7.05 -10.29
CA ALA A 13 -10.08 7.48 -9.84
C ALA A 13 -10.14 8.74 -8.95
N LEU A 14 -10.95 9.74 -9.31
CA LEU A 14 -11.14 10.94 -8.50
C LEU A 14 -11.82 10.64 -7.17
N THR A 15 -12.81 9.74 -7.18
CA THR A 15 -13.49 9.29 -5.96
C THR A 15 -12.51 8.57 -5.03
N THR A 16 -11.69 7.65 -5.57
CA THR A 16 -10.62 6.99 -4.82
C THR A 16 -9.61 7.99 -4.28
N ALA A 17 -9.23 9.01 -5.06
CA ALA A 17 -8.29 10.04 -4.62
C ALA A 17 -8.86 10.85 -3.44
N LEU A 18 -10.14 11.24 -3.48
CA LEU A 18 -10.82 11.95 -2.39
C LEU A 18 -10.91 11.10 -1.12
N ILE A 19 -11.32 9.84 -1.26
CA ILE A 19 -11.39 8.89 -0.13
C ILE A 19 -9.99 8.68 0.46
N SER A 20 -8.98 8.47 -0.38
CA SER A 20 -7.60 8.24 0.04
C SER A 20 -7.00 9.46 0.74
N GLY A 21 -7.19 10.66 0.19
CA GLY A 21 -6.74 11.91 0.81
C GLY A 21 -7.37 12.13 2.19
N THR A 22 -8.68 11.95 2.30
CA THR A 22 -9.42 12.08 3.56
C THR A 22 -8.99 11.01 4.57
N SER A 23 -8.87 9.76 4.14
CA SER A 23 -8.43 8.65 4.97
C SER A 23 -7.03 8.89 5.53
N ASN A 24 -6.09 9.40 4.73
CA ASN A 24 -4.73 9.66 5.21
C ASN A 24 -4.70 10.72 6.31
N PHE A 25 -5.51 11.78 6.17
CA PHE A 25 -5.64 12.81 7.19
C PHE A 25 -6.23 12.24 8.50
N LEU A 26 -7.33 11.50 8.41
CA LEU A 26 -7.97 10.87 9.58
C LEU A 26 -7.08 9.84 10.24
N THR A 27 -6.37 9.02 9.46
CA THR A 27 -5.40 8.05 9.97
C THR A 27 -4.28 8.72 10.74
N LYS A 28 -3.76 9.87 10.27
CA LYS A 28 -2.75 10.63 11.02
C LYS A 28 -3.27 11.05 12.39
N ILE A 29 -4.49 11.59 12.47
CA ILE A 29 -5.11 11.98 13.75
C ILE A 29 -5.26 10.78 14.68
N ALA A 30 -5.78 9.67 14.17
CA ALA A 30 -6.04 8.48 14.97
C ALA A 30 -4.76 7.80 15.49
N VAL A 31 -3.70 7.74 14.67
CA VAL A 31 -2.41 7.18 15.09
C VAL A 31 -1.75 8.05 16.16
N MET A 32 -1.83 9.38 16.06
CA MET A 32 -1.32 10.28 17.11
C MET A 32 -2.05 10.11 18.45
N ALA A 33 -3.34 9.78 18.42
CA ALA A 33 -4.12 9.51 19.62
C ALA A 33 -3.79 8.14 20.27
N LEU A 34 -3.66 7.09 19.46
CA LEU A 34 -3.42 5.71 19.94
C LEU A 34 -1.96 5.42 20.29
N LYS A 35 -1.00 6.22 19.79
CA LYS A 35 0.46 6.08 19.99
C LYS A 35 1.08 4.77 19.49
N ASP A 36 0.28 3.78 19.08
CA ASP A 36 0.71 2.54 18.42
C ASP A 36 0.10 2.44 17.00
N PRO A 37 0.91 2.64 15.95
CA PRO A 37 0.48 2.52 14.56
C PRO A 37 0.07 1.11 14.12
N VAL A 38 0.67 0.07 14.70
CA VAL A 38 0.39 -1.34 14.37
C VAL A 38 -0.97 -1.72 14.92
N LEU A 39 -1.24 -1.36 16.16
CA LEU A 39 -2.53 -1.57 16.80
C LEU A 39 -3.65 -0.86 16.02
N TYR A 40 -3.47 0.43 15.69
CA TYR A 40 -4.45 1.17 14.89
C TYR A 40 -4.74 0.49 13.54
N THR A 41 -3.69 0.12 12.81
CA THR A 41 -3.83 -0.49 11.48
C THR A 41 -4.52 -1.85 11.57
N THR A 42 -4.20 -2.65 12.58
CA THR A 42 -4.81 -3.95 12.83
C THR A 42 -6.29 -3.80 13.14
N LEU A 43 -6.66 -2.90 14.07
CA LEU A 43 -8.06 -2.64 14.41
C LEU A 43 -8.85 -2.15 13.19
N LYS A 44 -8.31 -1.17 12.46
CA LYS A 44 -8.93 -0.65 11.24
C LYS A 44 -9.17 -1.76 10.22
N ASN A 45 -8.16 -2.59 9.96
CA ASN A 45 -8.28 -3.68 8.98
C ASN A 45 -9.20 -4.80 9.45
N SER A 46 -9.27 -5.09 10.76
CA SER A 46 -10.23 -6.03 11.32
C SER A 46 -11.67 -5.56 11.14
N ILE A 47 -11.95 -4.27 11.33
CA ILE A 47 -13.28 -3.69 11.06
C ILE A 47 -13.63 -3.87 9.58
N VAL A 48 -12.70 -3.56 8.66
CA VAL A 48 -12.90 -3.77 7.22
C VAL A 48 -13.14 -5.24 6.90
N ALA A 49 -12.37 -6.16 7.49
CA ALA A 49 -12.55 -7.59 7.30
C ALA A 49 -13.94 -8.06 7.75
N LEU A 50 -14.40 -7.63 8.93
CA LEU A 50 -15.74 -7.93 9.44
C LEU A 50 -16.84 -7.39 8.52
N LEU A 51 -16.69 -6.16 8.02
CA LEU A 51 -17.63 -5.58 7.06
C LEU A 51 -17.68 -6.38 5.75
N LEU A 52 -16.53 -6.76 5.19
CA LEU A 52 -16.46 -7.55 3.96
C LEU A 52 -17.05 -8.96 4.16
N ILE A 53 -16.77 -9.61 5.29
CA ILE A 53 -17.39 -10.89 5.65
C ILE A 53 -18.91 -10.72 5.75
N GLY A 54 -19.38 -9.66 6.42
CA GLY A 54 -20.80 -9.34 6.54
C GLY A 54 -21.48 -9.14 5.18
N ILE A 55 -20.83 -8.42 4.25
CA ILE A 55 -21.32 -8.23 2.88
C ILE A 55 -21.43 -9.56 2.14
N VAL A 56 -20.42 -10.43 2.24
CA VAL A 56 -20.44 -11.74 1.57
C VAL A 56 -21.57 -12.63 2.09
N ILE A 57 -21.80 -12.60 3.41
CA ILE A 57 -22.92 -13.32 4.05
C ILE A 57 -24.26 -12.75 3.57
N LEU A 58 -24.43 -11.42 3.61
CA LEU A 58 -25.67 -10.74 3.24
C LEU A 58 -26.01 -10.92 1.75
N ALA A 59 -24.99 -10.92 0.89
CA ALA A 59 -25.12 -11.20 -0.54
C ALA A 59 -25.41 -12.68 -0.85
N ARG A 60 -25.49 -13.55 0.17
CA ARG A 60 -25.63 -15.02 0.04
C ARG A 60 -24.54 -15.66 -0.81
N ARG A 61 -23.36 -15.04 -0.86
CA ARG A 61 -22.17 -15.51 -1.58
C ARG A 61 -21.26 -16.37 -0.71
N ALA A 62 -21.64 -16.64 0.54
CA ALA A 62 -20.89 -17.51 1.46
C ALA A 62 -20.68 -18.93 0.91
N GLY A 63 -21.55 -19.39 -0.01
CA GLY A 63 -21.34 -20.65 -0.73
C GLY A 63 -20.03 -20.68 -1.53
N GLU A 64 -19.62 -19.57 -2.14
CA GLU A 64 -18.40 -19.46 -2.95
C GLU A 64 -17.13 -19.71 -2.14
N ILE A 65 -17.14 -19.32 -0.86
CA ILE A 65 -16.02 -19.56 0.07
C ILE A 65 -15.83 -21.08 0.32
N ARG A 66 -16.93 -21.83 0.37
CA ARG A 66 -16.89 -23.29 0.64
C ARG A 66 -16.29 -24.09 -0.50
N TRP A 67 -16.29 -23.54 -1.71
CA TRP A 67 -15.71 -24.18 -2.90
C TRP A 67 -14.22 -23.86 -3.09
N LEU A 68 -13.61 -23.08 -2.21
CA LEU A 68 -12.18 -22.79 -2.28
C LEU A 68 -11.37 -24.04 -1.93
N SER A 69 -10.57 -24.49 -2.90
CA SER A 69 -9.56 -25.53 -2.71
C SER A 69 -8.50 -25.10 -1.69
N GLY A 70 -7.81 -26.07 -1.08
CA GLY A 70 -6.68 -25.79 -0.17
C GLY A 70 -5.59 -24.94 -0.84
N ALA A 71 -5.33 -25.15 -2.13
CA ALA A 71 -4.38 -24.33 -2.89
C ALA A 71 -4.83 -22.85 -3.03
N GLN A 72 -6.14 -22.60 -3.20
CA GLN A 72 -6.67 -21.22 -3.23
C GLN A 72 -6.56 -20.56 -1.86
N TRP A 73 -6.85 -21.29 -0.79
CA TRP A 73 -6.65 -20.80 0.58
C TRP A 73 -5.19 -20.44 0.85
N THR A 74 -4.25 -21.30 0.48
CA THR A 74 -2.82 -21.00 0.61
C THR A 74 -2.44 -19.74 -0.15
N ARG A 75 -2.94 -19.56 -1.39
CA ARG A 75 -2.69 -18.33 -2.16
C ARG A 75 -3.26 -17.09 -1.47
N LEU A 76 -4.48 -17.16 -0.93
CA LEU A 76 -5.09 -16.05 -0.21
C LEU A 76 -4.30 -15.67 1.05
N VAL A 77 -3.84 -16.67 1.81
CA VAL A 77 -2.98 -16.45 2.98
C VAL A 77 -1.65 -15.81 2.57
N LEU A 78 -1.01 -16.32 1.51
CA LEU A 78 0.24 -15.75 0.99
C LEU A 78 0.06 -14.30 0.52
N ILE A 79 -1.04 -13.99 -0.17
CA ILE A 79 -1.37 -12.61 -0.57
C ILE A 79 -1.52 -11.71 0.66
N GLY A 80 -2.25 -12.16 1.69
CA GLY A 80 -2.42 -11.40 2.92
C GLY A 80 -1.10 -11.19 3.69
N ALA A 81 -0.29 -12.24 3.79
CA ALA A 81 0.97 -12.19 4.52
C ALA A 81 2.04 -11.35 3.80
N ILE A 82 2.27 -11.62 2.51
CA ILE A 82 3.34 -11.00 1.71
C ILE A 82 2.92 -9.63 1.19
N GLY A 83 1.68 -9.47 0.75
CA GLY A 83 1.18 -8.21 0.21
C GLY A 83 0.77 -7.20 1.29
N GLY A 84 0.51 -7.67 2.51
CA GLY A 84 0.02 -6.84 3.61
C GLY A 84 0.85 -6.98 4.88
N SER A 85 0.56 -8.01 5.68
CA SER A 85 0.95 -8.08 7.09
C SER A 85 2.46 -7.92 7.34
N ILE A 86 3.29 -8.66 6.61
CA ILE A 86 4.76 -8.64 6.80
C ILE A 86 5.35 -7.28 6.40
N PRO A 87 5.08 -6.72 5.20
CA PRO A 87 5.55 -5.38 4.85
C PRO A 87 5.14 -4.29 5.84
N PHE A 88 3.90 -4.32 6.35
CA PHE A 88 3.43 -3.35 7.33
C PHE A 88 4.22 -3.45 8.65
N ALA A 89 4.40 -4.68 9.16
CA ALA A 89 5.21 -4.90 10.35
C ALA A 89 6.64 -4.40 10.16
N LEU A 90 7.31 -4.80 9.07
CA LEU A 90 8.67 -4.35 8.74
C LEU A 90 8.78 -2.82 8.61
N TYR A 91 7.80 -2.18 7.97
CA TYR A 91 7.78 -0.72 7.82
C TYR A 91 7.66 -0.02 9.18
N PHE A 92 6.71 -0.42 10.02
CA PHE A 92 6.54 0.21 11.34
C PHE A 92 7.71 -0.08 12.28
N THR A 93 8.29 -1.29 12.22
CA THR A 93 9.51 -1.63 12.96
C THR A 93 10.70 -0.80 12.48
N GLY A 94 10.89 -0.63 11.17
CA GLY A 94 11.94 0.23 10.63
C GLY A 94 11.72 1.70 10.97
N LEU A 95 10.47 2.17 10.95
CA LEU A 95 10.08 3.52 11.35
C LEU A 95 10.42 3.78 12.82
N ALA A 96 10.29 2.80 13.71
CA ALA A 96 10.69 2.93 15.12
C ALA A 96 12.21 3.05 15.30
N GLN A 97 13.01 2.57 14.34
CA GLN A 97 14.48 2.56 14.39
C GLN A 97 15.12 3.76 13.67
N THR A 98 14.34 4.59 12.99
CA THR A 98 14.86 5.74 12.23
C THR A 98 13.94 6.95 12.33
N THR A 99 14.33 8.06 11.72
CA THR A 99 13.46 9.25 11.69
C THR A 99 12.32 9.06 10.70
N ALA A 100 11.16 9.68 10.96
CA ALA A 100 10.03 9.63 10.03
C ALA A 100 10.38 10.15 8.62
N ILE A 101 11.33 11.09 8.52
CA ILE A 101 11.85 11.59 7.25
C ILE A 101 12.62 10.49 6.51
N ASN A 102 13.56 9.81 7.18
CA ASN A 102 14.34 8.73 6.57
C ASN A 102 13.46 7.53 6.20
N ALA A 103 12.58 7.09 7.10
CA ALA A 103 11.63 6.02 6.81
C ALA A 103 10.72 6.36 5.62
N GLY A 104 10.21 7.59 5.57
CA GLY A 104 9.40 8.08 4.47
C GLY A 104 10.17 8.13 3.15
N LEU A 105 11.43 8.58 3.16
CA LEU A 105 12.29 8.60 1.98
C LEU A 105 12.58 7.19 1.45
N ILE A 106 12.97 6.27 2.33
CA ILE A 106 13.19 4.85 1.97
C ILE A 106 11.91 4.28 1.38
N HIS A 107 10.76 4.45 2.05
CA HIS A 107 9.49 3.92 1.58
C HIS A 107 9.07 4.52 0.24
N LYS A 108 9.37 5.80 -0.01
CA LYS A 108 9.08 6.40 -1.32
C LYS A 108 9.92 5.80 -2.45
N THR A 109 11.01 5.09 -2.20
CA THR A 109 11.73 4.34 -3.25
C THR A 109 11.00 3.07 -3.71
N LEU A 110 9.85 2.74 -3.10
CA LEU A 110 9.04 1.55 -3.45
C LEU A 110 8.77 1.43 -4.95
N PHE A 111 8.56 2.54 -5.68
CA PHE A 111 8.35 2.50 -7.13
C PHE A 111 9.53 1.88 -7.90
N VAL A 112 10.77 2.07 -7.42
CA VAL A 112 11.97 1.47 -8.02
C VAL A 112 11.96 -0.04 -7.82
N TRP A 113 11.66 -0.49 -6.59
CA TRP A 113 11.56 -1.91 -6.27
C TRP A 113 10.42 -2.59 -7.04
N VAL A 114 9.27 -1.95 -7.14
CA VAL A 114 8.14 -2.44 -7.94
C VAL A 114 8.54 -2.56 -9.40
N MET A 115 9.22 -1.57 -9.98
CA MET A 115 9.70 -1.67 -11.37
C MET A 115 10.67 -2.84 -11.56
N ILE A 116 11.66 -2.99 -10.68
CA ILE A 116 12.66 -4.07 -10.75
C ILE A 116 11.97 -5.43 -10.71
N LEU A 117 10.92 -5.59 -9.91
CA LEU A 117 10.16 -6.84 -9.81
C LEU A 117 9.15 -7.00 -10.97
N ALA A 118 8.57 -5.92 -11.49
CA ALA A 118 7.61 -5.97 -12.59
C ALA A 118 8.25 -6.54 -13.88
N ILE A 119 9.53 -6.28 -14.11
CA ILE A 119 10.25 -6.78 -15.30
C ILE A 119 10.27 -8.33 -15.33
N PRO A 120 10.80 -9.06 -14.34
CA PRO A 120 10.82 -10.52 -14.37
C PRO A 120 9.44 -11.15 -14.11
N PHE A 121 8.62 -10.59 -13.21
CA PHE A 121 7.37 -11.24 -12.78
C PHE A 121 6.19 -10.93 -13.70
N LEU A 122 6.03 -9.66 -14.12
CA LEU A 122 4.91 -9.24 -14.99
C LEU A 122 5.33 -9.15 -16.47
N LYS A 123 6.63 -9.27 -16.78
CA LYS A 123 7.18 -9.16 -18.15
C LYS A 123 6.87 -7.80 -18.80
N GLU A 124 6.76 -6.75 -17.99
CA GLU A 124 6.50 -5.40 -18.48
C GLU A 124 7.70 -4.84 -19.25
N ARG A 125 7.42 -4.12 -20.35
CA ARG A 125 8.44 -3.41 -21.12
C ARG A 125 8.55 -1.98 -20.60
N VAL A 126 9.63 -1.69 -19.88
CA VAL A 126 9.90 -0.34 -19.38
C VAL A 126 10.46 0.50 -20.51
N SER A 127 9.74 1.55 -20.88
CA SER A 127 10.18 2.54 -21.86
C SER A 127 11.23 3.49 -21.29
N ALA A 128 12.06 4.07 -22.17
CA ALA A 128 13.03 5.10 -21.77
C ALA A 128 12.36 6.29 -21.06
N TRP A 129 11.16 6.69 -21.50
CA TRP A 129 10.39 7.77 -20.87
C TRP A 129 9.94 7.44 -19.44
N GLN A 130 9.57 6.18 -19.16
CA GLN A 130 9.28 5.74 -17.79
C GLN A 130 10.52 5.80 -16.91
N LEU A 131 11.70 5.43 -17.43
CA LEU A 131 12.96 5.56 -16.70
C LEU A 131 13.27 7.03 -16.36
N VAL A 132 13.03 7.96 -17.30
CA VAL A 132 13.17 9.40 -17.02
C VAL A 132 12.18 9.84 -15.93
N GLY A 133 10.92 9.42 -15.99
CA GLY A 133 9.92 9.70 -14.95
C GLY A 133 10.35 9.20 -13.57
N ILE A 134 10.87 7.98 -13.50
CA ILE A 134 11.39 7.35 -12.27
C ILE A 134 12.59 8.11 -11.74
N ALA A 135 13.54 8.49 -12.60
CA ALA A 135 14.68 9.30 -12.22
C ALA A 135 14.25 10.67 -11.66
N MET A 136 13.27 11.32 -12.29
CA MET A 136 12.71 12.59 -11.82
C MET A 136 12.02 12.45 -10.46
N ILE A 137 11.20 11.42 -10.26
CA ILE A 137 10.54 11.15 -8.96
C ILE A 137 11.60 10.86 -7.89
N PHE A 138 12.63 10.09 -8.21
CA PHE A 138 13.71 9.80 -7.28
C PHE A 138 14.47 11.07 -6.89
N ALA A 139 14.87 11.89 -7.87
CA ALA A 139 15.53 13.16 -7.63
C ALA A 139 14.66 14.10 -6.78
N ALA A 140 13.38 14.25 -7.12
CA ALA A 140 12.45 15.07 -6.35
C ALA A 140 12.36 14.61 -4.89
N ASN A 141 12.26 13.30 -4.65
CA ASN A 141 12.24 12.77 -3.29
C ASN A 141 13.54 13.02 -2.54
N PHE A 142 14.69 12.86 -3.21
CA PHE A 142 16.00 13.07 -2.60
C PHE A 142 16.26 14.53 -2.24
N PHE A 143 16.01 15.45 -3.17
CA PHE A 143 16.28 16.89 -2.99
C PHE A 143 15.23 17.59 -2.12
N ILE A 144 13.94 17.30 -2.32
CA ILE A 144 12.84 17.98 -1.61
C ILE A 144 12.58 17.32 -0.26
N GLY A 145 12.76 16.00 -0.16
CA GLY A 145 12.47 15.26 1.06
C GLY A 145 13.48 15.45 2.20
N GLY A 146 14.51 16.27 2.01
CA GLY A 146 15.40 16.70 3.10
C GLY A 146 16.34 15.61 3.60
N PHE A 147 16.83 14.74 2.70
CA PHE A 147 17.78 13.69 3.06
C PHE A 147 19.07 14.28 3.63
N LYS A 148 19.30 14.12 4.94
CA LYS A 148 20.50 14.59 5.64
C LYS A 148 21.51 13.45 5.93
N GLY A 149 21.34 12.31 5.26
CA GLY A 149 22.15 11.11 5.46
C GLY A 149 21.47 10.04 6.35
N PHE A 150 21.93 8.80 6.21
CA PHE A 150 21.51 7.70 7.07
C PHE A 150 22.19 7.82 8.44
N ARG A 151 21.53 8.46 9.40
CA ARG A 151 21.88 8.33 10.81
C ARG A 151 21.25 7.04 11.31
N PHE A 152 22.01 5.95 11.28
CA PHE A 152 21.63 4.73 12.00
C PHE A 152 21.70 5.06 13.49
N ASN A 153 20.56 5.02 14.18
CA ASN A 153 20.56 5.12 15.63
C ASN A 153 21.04 3.77 16.17
N ALA A 154 22.31 3.68 16.54
CA ALA A 154 22.88 2.47 17.11
C ALA A 154 22.61 2.43 18.62
N GLY A 155 21.33 2.26 18.98
CA GLY A 155 20.88 2.19 20.39
C GLY A 155 20.71 3.55 21.04
#